data_AF-A0A8T5I8H7-F1
#
_entry.id   AF-A0A8T5I8H7-F1
#
_cell.length_a   1.000
_cell.length_b   1.000
_cell.length_c   1.000
_cell.angle_alpha   90.00
_cell.angle_beta   90.00
_cell.angle_gamma   90.00
#
_symmetry.space_group_name_H-M   'P 1'
#
loop_
_entity.id
_entity.type
_entity.pdbx_description
1 polymer ?
#
loop_
_entity_poly.entity_id
_entity_poly.type
_entity_poly.pdbx_seq_one_letter_code
_entity_poly.pdbx_strand_id
1 'polypeptide(L)'
;MKGIRKLKGSGKIDYDQVNDILFFKVDGREYSHSVELLGYVIDLDTEGFVVGLQIFDASRYFNIPKIALRQVNEWNFEASLIDGVLQVKLSFNLVIRNRIVEKSPILVQKIEQPLPNSRMMCVA
;
A
#
# COMPACT_ATOMS: atom_id res chain seq x y z
N MET A 1 18.96 3.35 -15.16
CA MET A 1 19.45 4.08 -13.98
C MET A 1 18.64 3.61 -12.77
N LYS A 2 19.21 2.81 -11.87
CA LYS A 2 18.54 2.34 -10.65
C LYS A 2 18.90 3.32 -9.53
N GLY A 3 18.09 4.37 -9.37
CA GLY A 3 18.21 5.30 -8.25
C GLY A 3 17.49 4.77 -7.02
N ILE A 4 18.05 5.00 -5.84
CA ILE A 4 17.37 4.78 -4.56
C ILE A 4 16.20 5.78 -4.51
N ARG A 5 14.97 5.27 -4.46
CA ARG A 5 13.78 6.09 -4.22
C ARG A 5 13.24 5.75 -2.86
N LYS A 6 13.04 6.77 -2.03
CA LYS A 6 12.51 6.62 -0.68
C LYS A 6 11.44 7.67 -0.43
N LEU A 7 10.27 7.23 0.03
CA LEU A 7 9.20 8.12 0.45
C LEU A 7 8.78 7.73 1.87
N LYS A 8 8.60 8.74 2.73
CA LYS A 8 7.88 8.59 3.99
C LYS A 8 6.67 9.52 3.95
N GLY A 9 5.50 9.01 4.32
CA GLY A 9 4.28 9.81 4.31
C GLY A 9 3.15 9.19 5.11
N SER A 10 2.10 9.98 5.24
CA SER A 10 0.78 9.62 5.74
C SER A 10 -0.26 10.07 4.71
N GLY A 11 -1.52 9.72 4.92
CA GLY A 11 -2.59 10.22 4.08
C GLY A 11 -3.89 9.49 4.31
N LYS A 12 -4.59 9.18 3.22
CA LYS A 12 -5.90 8.53 3.26
C LYS A 12 -5.77 7.02 3.40
N ILE A 13 -6.73 6.47 4.12
CA ILE A 13 -6.96 5.05 4.23
C ILE A 13 -8.42 4.76 3.92
N ASP A 14 -8.69 3.65 3.25
CA ASP A 14 -10.04 3.16 3.02
C ASP A 14 -10.06 1.64 3.08
N TYR A 15 -11.22 1.05 3.36
CA TYR A 15 -11.39 -0.40 3.41
C TYR A 15 -12.69 -0.82 2.73
N ASP A 16 -12.54 -1.60 1.66
CA ASP A 16 -13.64 -2.28 1.00
C ASP A 16 -13.93 -3.60 1.73
N GLN A 17 -14.96 -3.60 2.55
CA GLN A 17 -15.39 -4.78 3.31
C GLN A 17 -15.91 -5.92 2.42
N VAL A 18 -16.51 -5.59 1.27
CA VAL A 18 -17.10 -6.58 0.35
C VAL A 18 -15.99 -7.39 -0.29
N ASN A 19 -15.00 -6.70 -0.85
CA ASN A 19 -13.87 -7.30 -1.55
C ASN A 19 -12.67 -7.65 -0.63
N ASP A 20 -12.72 -7.24 0.65
CA ASP A 20 -11.64 -7.40 1.63
C ASP A 20 -10.31 -6.75 1.19
N ILE A 21 -10.40 -5.49 0.75
CA ILE A 21 -9.25 -4.73 0.25
C ILE A 21 -9.00 -3.52 1.14
N LEU A 22 -7.77 -3.42 1.65
CA LEU A 22 -7.32 -2.27 2.45
C LEU A 22 -6.44 -1.35 1.60
N PHE A 23 -6.84 -0.09 1.49
CA PHE A 23 -6.21 0.92 0.65
C PHE A 23 -5.47 1.93 1.51
N PHE A 24 -4.26 2.27 1.09
CA PHE A 24 -3.48 3.37 1.65
C PHE A 24 -3.03 4.29 0.51
N LYS A 25 -3.18 5.61 0.69
CA LYS A 25 -2.77 6.62 -0.29
C LYS A 25 -2.08 7.78 0.41
N VAL A 26 -0.82 8.02 0.06
CA VAL A 26 -0.05 9.17 0.54
C VAL A 26 -0.65 10.46 -0.03
N ASP A 27 -0.82 11.47 0.81
CA ASP A 27 -1.35 12.77 0.38
C ASP A 27 -0.31 13.59 -0.40
N GLY A 28 -0.79 14.51 -1.25
CA GLY A 28 0.06 15.45 -1.98
C GLY A 28 0.88 14.84 -3.12
N ARG A 29 0.59 13.60 -3.51
CA ARG A 29 1.25 12.93 -4.63
C ARG A 29 0.24 12.49 -5.68
N GLU A 30 0.61 12.65 -6.94
CA GLU A 30 -0.23 12.31 -8.08
C GLU A 30 0.04 10.88 -8.54
N TYR A 31 -1.02 10.09 -8.67
CA TYR A 31 -0.95 8.74 -9.20
C TYR A 31 -0.52 8.75 -10.68
N SER A 32 0.34 7.81 -11.06
CA SER A 32 0.73 7.57 -12.45
C SER A 32 0.29 6.19 -12.95
N HIS A 33 0.71 5.13 -12.27
CA HIS A 33 0.42 3.75 -12.65
C HIS A 33 0.52 2.81 -11.45
N SER A 34 -0.11 1.65 -11.57
CA SER A 34 -0.06 0.60 -10.56
C SER A 34 0.80 -0.59 -11.01
N VAL A 35 1.30 -1.32 -10.02
CA VAL A 35 2.00 -2.59 -10.23
C VAL A 35 1.38 -3.62 -9.32
N GLU A 36 0.87 -4.67 -9.95
CA GLU A 36 0.36 -5.84 -9.26
C GLU A 36 1.52 -6.74 -8.83
N LEU A 37 1.49 -7.12 -7.55
CA LEU A 37 2.39 -8.06 -6.92
C LEU A 37 1.53 -9.16 -6.26
N LEU A 38 2.15 -10.25 -5.83
CA LEU A 38 1.40 -11.36 -5.26
C LEU A 38 0.71 -10.94 -3.94
N GLY A 39 -0.60 -10.74 -3.99
CA GLY A 39 -1.44 -10.39 -2.84
C GLY A 39 -1.55 -8.90 -2.53
N TYR A 40 -0.93 -8.01 -3.30
CA TYR A 40 -1.10 -6.57 -3.15
C TYR A 40 -0.73 -5.79 -4.42
N VAL A 41 -1.29 -4.58 -4.56
CA VAL A 41 -0.96 -3.62 -5.62
C VAL A 41 -0.21 -2.45 -5.00
N ILE A 42 0.85 -1.99 -5.66
CA ILE A 42 1.48 -0.71 -5.34
C ILE A 42 1.14 0.34 -6.39
N ASP A 43 0.92 1.57 -5.93
CA ASP A 43 0.68 2.71 -6.80
C ASP A 43 1.92 3.60 -6.84
N LEU A 44 2.33 4.02 -8.03
CA LEU A 44 3.51 4.83 -8.28
C LEU A 44 3.11 6.20 -8.80
N ASP A 45 3.83 7.25 -8.40
CA ASP A 45 3.71 8.59 -9.00
C ASP A 45 4.53 8.73 -10.29
N THR A 46 4.47 9.91 -10.90
CA THR A 46 5.19 10.23 -12.15
C THR A 46 6.70 10.25 -12.00
N GLU A 47 7.18 10.50 -10.77
CA GLU A 47 8.58 10.40 -10.38
C GLU A 47 8.97 8.96 -10.01
N GLY A 48 7.98 8.06 -9.93
CA GLY A 48 8.02 6.65 -9.58
C GLY A 48 8.43 6.36 -8.14
N PHE A 49 7.99 7.19 -7.20
CA PHE A 49 7.88 6.83 -5.79
C PHE A 49 6.60 6.05 -5.56
N VAL A 50 6.62 5.13 -4.60
CA VAL A 50 5.40 4.42 -4.17
C VAL A 50 4.56 5.36 -3.33
N VAL A 51 3.32 5.59 -3.75
CA VAL A 51 2.38 6.55 -3.16
C VAL A 51 1.07 5.90 -2.73
N GLY A 52 0.86 4.64 -3.06
CA GLY A 52 -0.29 3.88 -2.57
C GLY A 52 -0.01 2.39 -2.46
N LEU A 53 -0.87 1.73 -1.70
CA LEU A 53 -0.83 0.29 -1.44
C LEU A 53 -2.25 -0.23 -1.30
N GLN A 54 -2.54 -1.33 -2.00
CA GLN A 54 -3.81 -2.06 -1.90
C GLN A 54 -3.49 -3.48 -1.46
N ILE A 55 -4.01 -3.90 -0.32
CA ILE A 55 -3.75 -5.24 0.24
C ILE A 55 -5.01 -6.07 0.08
N PHE A 56 -4.94 -7.14 -0.70
CA PHE A 56 -6.04 -8.08 -0.89
C PHE A 56 -6.13 -9.05 0.28
N ASP A 57 -7.33 -9.56 0.53
CA ASP A 57 -7.63 -10.45 1.65
C ASP A 57 -7.09 -9.91 2.99
N ALA A 58 -7.21 -8.59 3.20
CA ALA A 58 -6.56 -7.88 4.29
C ALA A 58 -6.92 -8.47 5.65
N SER A 59 -8.17 -8.92 5.83
CA SER A 59 -8.61 -9.57 7.07
C SER A 59 -7.83 -10.84 7.38
N ARG A 60 -7.57 -11.66 6.36
CA ARG A 60 -6.78 -12.88 6.46
C ARG A 60 -5.29 -12.57 6.61
N TYR A 61 -4.77 -11.63 5.81
CA TYR A 61 -3.35 -11.25 5.83
C TYR A 61 -2.92 -10.74 7.21
N PHE A 62 -3.74 -9.90 7.85
CA PHE A 62 -3.43 -9.34 9.16
C PHE A 62 -3.98 -10.14 10.35
N ASN A 63 -4.80 -11.16 10.08
CA ASN A 63 -5.61 -11.85 11.08
C ASN A 63 -6.45 -10.86 11.92
N ILE A 64 -7.16 -9.97 11.23
CA ILE A 64 -8.00 -8.93 11.83
C ILE A 64 -9.42 -9.08 11.27
N PRO A 65 -10.47 -9.10 12.10
CA PRO A 65 -11.85 -9.14 11.61
C PRO A 65 -12.15 -7.96 10.69
N LYS A 66 -12.86 -8.19 9.58
CA LYS A 66 -13.24 -7.15 8.60
C LYS A 66 -13.85 -5.89 9.26
N ILE A 67 -14.66 -6.08 10.31
CA ILE A 67 -15.29 -4.98 11.05
C ILE A 67 -14.27 -4.05 11.74
N ALA A 68 -13.14 -4.60 12.20
CA ALA A 68 -12.08 -3.82 12.83
C ALA A 68 -11.22 -3.10 11.79
N LEU A 69 -11.07 -3.65 10.58
CA LEU A 69 -10.36 -2.99 9.48
C LEU A 69 -11.05 -1.69 9.02
N ARG A 70 -12.37 -1.56 9.23
CA ARG A 70 -13.10 -0.29 9.03
C ARG A 70 -12.72 0.82 10.00
N GLN A 71 -12.10 0.47 11.12
CA GLN A 71 -11.73 1.41 12.18
C GLN A 71 -10.23 1.61 12.25
N VAL A 72 -9.51 1.32 11.16
CA VAL A 72 -8.11 1.68 11.07
C VAL A 72 -8.02 3.20 11.01
N ASN A 73 -7.21 3.75 11.90
CA ASN A 73 -6.90 5.16 11.97
C ASN A 73 -5.38 5.30 12.03
N GLU A 74 -4.87 6.50 11.72
CA GLU A 74 -3.46 6.86 11.89
C GLU A 74 -2.47 5.83 11.34
N TRP A 75 -1.99 6.05 10.12
CA TRP A 75 -0.99 5.19 9.52
C TRP A 75 0.24 5.98 9.10
N ASN A 76 1.38 5.30 9.13
CA ASN A 76 2.62 5.77 8.54
C ASN A 76 3.09 4.76 7.51
N PHE A 77 3.74 5.29 6.49
CA PHE A 77 4.24 4.52 5.39
C PHE A 77 5.62 4.98 5.00
N GLU A 78 6.51 4.01 4.83
CA GLU A 78 7.85 4.20 4.33
C GLU A 78 8.08 3.18 3.23
N ALA A 79 8.20 3.66 1.99
CA ALA A 79 8.53 2.81 0.85
C ALA A 79 9.93 3.15 0.34
N SER A 80 10.64 2.11 -0.07
CA SER A 80 11.91 2.24 -0.77
C SER A 80 12.00 1.25 -1.93
N LEU A 81 12.58 1.72 -3.04
CA LEU A 81 12.93 0.88 -4.17
C LEU A 81 14.44 1.00 -4.38
N ILE A 82 15.17 -0.05 -4.00
CA ILE A 82 16.64 -0.09 -4.00
C ILE A 82 17.06 -1.30 -4.82
N ASP A 83 17.80 -1.05 -5.90
CA ASP A 83 18.32 -2.10 -6.80
C ASP A 83 17.26 -3.07 -7.38
N GLY A 84 15.99 -2.66 -7.41
CA GLY A 84 14.87 -3.50 -7.83
C GLY A 84 14.24 -4.31 -6.69
N VAL A 85 14.64 -4.05 -5.44
CA VAL A 85 13.98 -4.55 -4.25
C VAL A 85 13.05 -3.46 -3.73
N LEU A 86 11.76 -3.76 -3.76
CA LEU A 86 10.74 -2.96 -3.11
C LEU A 86 10.68 -3.38 -1.64
N GLN A 87 10.78 -2.39 -0.75
CA GLN A 87 10.47 -2.55 0.65
C GLN A 87 9.43 -1.51 1.06
N VAL A 88 8.32 -1.96 1.64
CA VAL A 88 7.28 -1.10 2.22
C VAL A 88 7.15 -1.45 3.69
N LYS A 89 7.38 -0.46 4.55
CA LYS A 89 7.06 -0.52 5.97
C LYS A 89 5.78 0.27 6.17
N LEU A 90 4.78 -0.41 6.69
CA LEU A 90 3.49 0.18 7.00
C LEU A 90 3.29 0.01 8.50
N SER A 91 2.82 1.06 9.18
CA SER A 91 2.35 0.99 10.56
C SER A 91 0.98 1.63 10.65
N PHE A 92 0.03 1.03 11.35
CA PHE A 92 -1.31 1.60 11.53
C PHE A 92 -1.94 1.17 12.85
N ASN A 93 -2.84 2.02 13.35
CA ASN A 93 -3.59 1.78 14.57
C ASN A 93 -5.01 1.32 14.25
N LEU A 94 -5.58 0.48 15.11
CA LEU A 94 -6.97 0.05 15.03
C LEU A 94 -7.56 -0.07 16.41
N VAL A 95 -8.85 0.23 16.53
CA VAL A 95 -9.59 0.07 17.77
C VAL A 95 -10.29 -1.29 17.77
N ILE A 96 -9.85 -2.20 18.66
CA ILE A 96 -10.50 -3.49 18.90
C ILE A 96 -10.95 -3.54 20.35
N ARG A 97 -12.27 -3.66 20.57
CA ARG A 97 -12.87 -3.76 21.93
C ARG A 97 -12.37 -2.64 22.86
N ASN A 98 -12.41 -1.40 22.37
CA ASN A 98 -11.95 -0.19 23.07
C ASN A 98 -10.45 -0.18 23.44
N ARG A 99 -9.63 -0.99 22.77
CA ARG A 99 -8.16 -0.96 22.91
C ARG A 99 -7.54 -0.59 21.57
N ILE A 100 -6.56 0.30 21.61
CA ILE A 100 -5.72 0.60 20.46
C ILE A 100 -4.75 -0.56 20.27
N VAL A 101 -4.74 -1.11 19.07
CA VAL A 101 -3.81 -2.16 18.63
C VAL A 101 -2.99 -1.59 17.49
N GLU A 102 -1.67 -1.64 17.61
CA GLU A 102 -0.75 -1.25 16.54
C GLU A 102 -0.41 -2.48 15.67
N LYS A 103 -0.32 -2.27 14.36
CA LYS A 103 0.18 -3.24 13.40
C LYS A 103 1.25 -2.61 12.54
N SER A 104 2.41 -3.28 12.44
CA SER A 104 3.58 -2.75 11.73
C SER A 104 4.19 -3.77 10.76
N PRO A 105 3.45 -4.21 9.71
CA PRO A 105 3.96 -5.13 8.71
C PRO A 105 5.11 -4.55 7.86
N ILE A 106 6.00 -5.42 7.42
CA ILE A 106 7.03 -5.10 6.43
C ILE A 106 6.83 -6.00 5.21
N LEU A 107 6.58 -5.38 4.06
CA LEU A 107 6.47 -6.05 2.77
C LEU A 107 7.81 -5.91 2.04
N VAL A 108 8.38 -7.02 1.58
CA VAL A 108 9.63 -7.02 0.80
C VAL A 108 9.42 -7.88 -0.42
N GLN A 109 9.64 -7.31 -1.61
CA GLN A 109 9.49 -8.00 -2.88
C GLN A 109 10.61 -7.63 -3.83
N LYS A 110 11.19 -8.63 -4.48
CA LYS A 110 12.11 -8.42 -5.59
C LYS A 110 11.30 -8.26 -6.88
N ILE A 111 11.58 -7.18 -7.61
CA ILE A 111 10.99 -6.87 -8.90
C ILE A 111 12.02 -7.30 -9.96
N GLU A 112 11.79 -8.47 -10.58
CA GLU A 112 12.73 -9.08 -11.52
C GLU A 112 12.57 -8.59 -12.96
N GLN A 113 11.42 -7.98 -13.30
CA GLN A 113 11.10 -7.47 -14.63
C GLN A 113 10.74 -5.99 -14.56
N PRO A 114 10.94 -5.18 -15.63
CA PRO A 114 10.35 -3.85 -15.69
C PRO A 114 8.85 -3.98 -15.45
N LEU A 115 8.36 -3.23 -14.46
CA LEU A 115 7.02 -3.35 -13.91
C LEU A 115 5.98 -3.36 -15.04
N PRO A 116 5.11 -4.39 -15.15
CA PRO A 116 4.05 -4.38 -16.14
C PRO A 116 3.17 -3.17 -15.88
N ASN A 117 3.01 -2.33 -16.89
CA ASN A 117 2.37 -1.03 -16.77
C ASN A 117 0.85 -1.23 -16.93
N SER A 118 0.12 -1.31 -15.82
CA SER A 118 -1.35 -1.36 -15.84
C SER A 118 -1.92 0.03 -16.11
N ARG A 119 -1.84 0.50 -17.35
CA ARG A 119 -2.46 1.77 -17.76
C ARG A 119 -3.92 1.53 -18.13
N MET A 120 -4.85 2.23 -17.48
CA MET A 120 -6.21 2.38 -18.02
C MET A 120 -6.13 3.18 -19.31
N MET A 121 -6.50 2.55 -20.42
CA MET A 121 -6.74 3.24 -21.69
C MET A 121 -8.21 3.65 -21.71
N CYS A 122 -8.51 4.94 -21.52
CA CYS A 122 -9.84 5.45 -21.85
C CYS A 122 -9.98 5.43 -23.38
N VAL A 123 -10.83 4.55 -23.90
CA VAL A 123 -11.28 4.63 -25.30
C VAL A 123 -12.42 5.65 -25.34
N ALA A 124 -12.22 6.70 -26.13
CA ALA A 124 -13.20 7.78 -26.35
C ALA A 124 -14.35 7.34 -27.25
#